data_AF-A0A929FQV0-F1
#
_entry.id   AF-A0A929FQV0-F1
#
_cell.length_a   1.000
_cell.length_b   1.000
_cell.length_c   1.000
_cell.angle_alpha   90.00
_cell.angle_beta   90.00
_cell.angle_gamma   90.00
#
_symmetry.space_group_name_H-M   'P 1'
#
loop_
_entity.id
_entity.type
_entity.pdbx_description
1 polymer ?
#
loop_
_entity_poly.entity_id
_entity_poly.type
_entity_poly.pdbx_seq_one_letter_code
_entity_poly.pdbx_strand_id
1 'polypeptide(L)'
;MKHSDWLRITNEGENLCVVLRQQGYQCIKQVRRLSWQVSKGGETYLLIYLPAPVGGWTVLPNNGSPARAQLMSILQNSFRKNELETVVSHPGIRQLDDWGRPWAIVRLLSNAQRYTVARFYNRQDADDHQRTLSRFMPGAEFVVIFDPCDD
;
A
#
# COMPACT_ATOMS: atom_id res chain seq x y z
N MET A 1 -16.59 -0.52 2.81
CA MET A 1 -15.80 0.13 3.89
C MET A 1 -16.77 0.79 4.84
N LYS A 2 -16.66 0.58 6.16
CA LYS A 2 -17.53 1.27 7.12
C LYS A 2 -17.15 2.74 7.22
N HIS A 3 -18.08 3.61 7.59
CA HIS A 3 -17.81 5.05 7.76
C HIS A 3 -16.70 5.32 8.80
N SER A 4 -16.67 4.54 9.88
CA SER A 4 -15.60 4.58 10.89
C SER A 4 -14.22 4.27 10.30
N ASP A 5 -14.14 3.26 9.42
CA ASP A 5 -12.88 2.88 8.76
C ASP A 5 -12.40 4.00 7.85
N TRP A 6 -13.33 4.62 7.10
CA TRP A 6 -13.02 5.74 6.22
C TRP A 6 -12.46 6.94 6.98
N LEU A 7 -13.03 7.28 8.13
CA LEU A 7 -12.52 8.35 8.99
C LEU A 7 -11.14 8.02 9.56
N ARG A 8 -10.96 6.80 10.08
CA ARG A 8 -9.67 6.31 10.60
C ARG A 8 -8.58 6.42 9.54
N ILE A 9 -8.84 5.88 8.34
CA ILE A 9 -7.88 5.92 7.23
C ILE A 9 -7.65 7.37 6.80
N THR A 10 -8.69 8.21 6.72
CA THR A 10 -8.48 9.63 6.39
C THR A 10 -7.51 10.29 7.36
N ASN A 11 -7.66 10.04 8.66
CA ASN A 11 -6.77 10.58 9.69
C ASN A 11 -5.33 10.04 9.58
N GLU A 12 -5.17 8.74 9.28
CA GLU A 12 -3.85 8.17 8.98
C GLU A 12 -3.17 8.90 7.82
N GLY A 13 -3.89 9.12 6.71
CA GLY A 13 -3.36 9.83 5.55
C GLY A 13 -2.94 11.27 5.86
N GLU A 14 -3.74 12.00 6.63
CA GLU A 14 -3.41 13.35 7.12
C GLU A 14 -2.12 13.33 7.97
N ASN A 15 -1.99 12.37 8.89
CA ASN A 15 -0.80 12.22 9.74
C ASN A 15 0.46 11.91 8.93
N LEU A 16 0.36 11.03 7.93
CA LEU A 16 1.47 10.77 7.00
C LEU A 16 1.89 12.05 6.28
N CYS A 17 0.94 12.86 5.82
CA CYS A 17 1.24 14.14 5.19
C CYS A 17 1.90 15.14 6.15
N VAL A 18 1.59 15.12 7.45
CA VAL A 18 2.30 15.95 8.44
C VAL A 18 3.78 15.54 8.51
N VAL A 19 4.07 14.25 8.63
CA VAL A 19 5.46 13.73 8.66
C VAL A 19 6.20 14.07 7.37
N LEU A 20 5.54 13.91 6.23
CA LEU A 20 6.11 14.23 4.92
C LEU A 20 6.41 15.72 4.78
N ARG A 21 5.53 16.61 5.25
CA ARG A 21 5.78 18.07 5.23
C ARG A 21 6.99 18.46 6.08
N GLN A 22 7.21 17.82 7.23
CA GLN A 22 8.42 18.04 8.04
C GLN A 22 9.70 17.67 7.29
N GLN A 23 9.62 16.70 6.38
CA GLN A 23 10.73 16.30 5.51
C GLN A 23 10.79 17.11 4.19
N GLY A 24 10.03 18.19 4.08
CA GLY A 24 10.04 19.09 2.92
C GLY A 24 9.23 18.60 1.72
N TYR A 25 8.32 17.65 1.89
CA TYR A 25 7.38 17.26 0.83
C TYR A 25 6.16 18.18 0.81
N GLN A 26 5.68 18.51 -0.38
CA GLN A 26 4.35 19.12 -0.55
C GLN A 26 3.31 18.01 -0.65
N CYS A 27 2.17 18.17 0.05
CA CYS A 27 1.09 17.19 0.09
C CYS A 27 -0.24 17.85 -0.25
N ILE A 28 -0.90 17.42 -1.33
CA ILE A 28 -2.17 17.94 -1.83
C ILE A 28 -3.22 16.83 -1.79
N LYS A 29 -4.27 17.00 -0.98
CA LYS A 29 -5.36 16.03 -0.85
C LYS A 29 -6.19 15.98 -2.12
N GLN A 30 -6.50 14.77 -2.60
CA GLN A 30 -7.38 14.58 -3.75
C GLN A 30 -8.84 14.57 -3.29
N VAL A 31 -9.70 15.23 -4.06
CA VAL A 31 -11.13 15.37 -3.73
C VAL A 31 -11.80 14.00 -3.75
N ARG A 32 -12.57 13.67 -2.70
CA ARG A 32 -13.35 12.42 -2.55
C ARG A 32 -12.55 11.13 -2.68
N ARG A 33 -11.23 11.15 -2.42
CA ARG A 33 -10.37 9.97 -2.46
C ARG A 33 -9.50 9.87 -1.21
N LEU A 34 -9.16 8.64 -0.82
CA LEU A 34 -8.15 8.36 0.21
C LEU A 34 -6.76 8.41 -0.42
N SER A 35 -6.44 9.55 -1.04
CA SER A 35 -5.18 9.75 -1.74
C SER A 35 -4.71 11.20 -1.70
N TRP A 36 -3.40 11.38 -1.67
CA TRP A 36 -2.72 12.66 -1.67
C TRP A 36 -1.64 12.63 -2.75
N GLN A 37 -1.55 13.70 -3.52
CA GLN A 37 -0.38 13.95 -4.33
C GLN A 37 0.74 14.43 -3.42
N VAL A 38 1.92 13.83 -3.56
CA VAL A 38 3.11 14.11 -2.76
C VAL A 38 4.25 14.46 -3.71
N SER A 39 4.88 15.62 -3.54
CA SER A 39 5.98 16.05 -4.41
C SER A 39 7.15 16.61 -3.62
N LYS A 40 8.37 16.38 -4.13
CA LYS A 40 9.63 16.93 -3.60
C LYS A 40 10.72 16.87 -4.67
N GLY A 41 11.44 17.97 -4.86
CA GLY A 41 12.59 18.02 -5.78
C GLY A 41 12.24 17.71 -7.24
N GLY A 42 11.03 18.09 -7.69
CA GLY A 42 10.55 17.84 -9.06
C GLY A 42 9.88 16.48 -9.27
N GLU A 43 10.10 15.53 -8.36
CA GLU A 43 9.43 14.23 -8.39
C GLU A 43 8.02 14.32 -7.78
N THR A 44 7.05 13.67 -8.42
CA THR A 44 5.65 13.65 -7.97
C THR A 44 5.14 12.22 -7.86
N TYR A 45 4.48 11.93 -6.75
CA TYR A 45 3.91 10.64 -6.40
C TYR A 45 2.47 10.77 -5.91
N LEU A 46 1.75 9.66 -5.89
CA LEU A 46 0.42 9.53 -5.30
C LEU A 46 0.52 8.59 -4.09
N LEU A 47 0.36 9.15 -2.90
CA LEU A 47 0.12 8.41 -1.67
C LEU A 47 -1.35 7.96 -1.67
N ILE A 48 -1.61 6.66 -1.59
CA ILE A 48 -2.97 6.11 -1.68
C ILE A 48 -3.16 4.94 -0.72
N TYR A 49 -4.34 4.88 -0.09
CA TYR A 49 -4.76 3.71 0.67
C TYR A 49 -5.39 2.68 -0.26
N LEU A 50 -4.84 1.47 -0.28
CA LEU A 50 -5.42 0.34 -0.97
C LEU A 50 -6.30 -0.45 0.01
N PRO A 51 -7.61 -0.61 -0.26
CA PRO A 51 -8.50 -1.37 0.60
C PRO A 51 -8.11 -2.86 0.61
N ALA A 52 -8.87 -3.65 1.37
CA ALA A 52 -8.67 -5.09 1.43
C ALA A 52 -8.54 -5.71 0.03
N PRO A 53 -7.63 -6.68 -0.14
CA PRO A 53 -6.81 -7.31 0.92
C PRO A 53 -5.49 -6.60 1.29
N VAL A 54 -5.04 -5.55 0.57
CA VAL A 54 -3.77 -4.86 0.90
C VAL A 54 -3.88 -4.18 2.26
N GLY A 55 -5.01 -3.49 2.50
CA GLY A 55 -5.32 -2.86 3.77
C GLY A 55 -4.31 -1.81 4.23
N GLY A 56 -3.62 -1.13 3.30
CA GLY A 56 -2.47 -0.30 3.64
C GLY A 56 -2.16 0.83 2.66
N TRP A 57 -1.30 1.74 3.11
CA TRP A 57 -0.81 2.87 2.32
C TRP A 57 0.33 2.48 1.38
N THR A 58 0.30 3.01 0.18
CA THR A 58 1.37 2.84 -0.81
C THR A 58 1.60 4.13 -1.60
N VAL A 59 2.67 4.15 -2.37
CA VAL A 59 3.10 5.28 -3.20
C VAL A 59 3.21 4.85 -4.66
N LEU A 60 2.55 5.60 -5.55
CA LEU A 60 2.57 5.41 -6.99
C LEU A 60 3.26 6.59 -7.71
N PRO A 61 3.94 6.39 -8.85
CA PRO A 61 4.21 5.10 -9.47
C PRO A 61 5.21 4.27 -8.64
N ASN A 62 5.06 2.95 -8.72
CA ASN A 62 6.02 2.03 -8.11
C ASN A 62 7.23 1.89 -9.05
N ASN A 63 8.08 2.92 -9.03
CA ASN A 63 9.38 2.90 -9.70
C ASN A 63 10.48 2.46 -8.71
N GLY A 64 11.61 1.98 -9.24
CA GLY A 64 12.79 1.67 -8.44
C GLY A 64 13.59 2.90 -8.01
N SER A 65 12.98 4.10 -8.00
CA SER A 65 13.72 5.33 -7.77
C SER A 65 14.15 5.44 -6.30
N PRO A 66 15.32 6.04 -6.01
CA PRO A 66 15.75 6.29 -4.64
C PRO A 66 14.78 7.24 -3.90
N ALA A 67 14.17 8.18 -4.62
CA ALA A 67 13.17 9.10 -4.06
C ALA A 67 11.92 8.37 -3.55
N ARG A 68 11.44 7.36 -4.29
CA ARG A 68 10.33 6.52 -3.86
C ARG A 68 10.74 5.58 -2.73
N ALA A 69 11.93 4.99 -2.78
CA ALA A 69 12.43 4.15 -1.70
C ALA A 69 12.50 4.93 -0.37
N GLN A 70 12.94 6.19 -0.42
CA GLN A 70 12.92 7.11 0.72
C GLN A 70 11.48 7.41 1.18
N LEU A 71 10.56 7.71 0.27
CA LEU A 71 9.15 7.89 0.62
C LEU A 71 8.56 6.67 1.33
N MET A 72 8.81 5.48 0.80
CA MET A 72 8.36 4.22 1.40
C MET A 72 8.98 3.97 2.78
N SER A 73 10.26 4.32 2.99
CA SER A 73 10.89 4.17 4.30
C SER A 73 10.29 5.11 5.34
N ILE A 74 9.92 6.34 4.96
CA ILE A 74 9.20 7.27 5.83
C ILE A 74 7.85 6.69 6.24
N LEU A 75 7.08 6.15 5.29
CA LEU A 75 5.79 5.51 5.58
C LEU A 75 5.98 4.34 6.56
N GLN A 76 6.88 3.42 6.27
CA GLN A 76 7.15 2.27 7.15
C GLN A 76 7.56 2.70 8.56
N ASN A 77 8.41 3.72 8.68
CA ASN A 77 8.84 4.24 9.98
C ASN A 77 7.69 4.91 10.75
N SER A 78 6.79 5.60 10.06
CA SER A 78 5.62 6.21 10.70
C SER A 78 4.66 5.14 11.26
N PHE A 79 4.49 4.01 10.56
CA PHE A 79 3.71 2.89 11.09
C PHE A 79 4.40 2.21 12.25
N ARG A 80 5.73 2.02 12.20
CA ARG A 80 6.49 1.48 13.34
C ARG A 80 6.43 2.39 14.57
N LYS A 81 6.39 3.71 14.39
CA LYS A 81 6.27 4.66 15.50
C LYS A 81 4.91 4.55 16.18
N ASN A 82 3.84 4.37 15.40
CA ASN A 82 2.51 4.04 15.94
C ASN A 82 2.50 2.67 16.63
N GLU A 83 3.23 1.67 16.11
CA GLU A 83 3.40 0.38 16.80
C GLU A 83 4.14 0.56 18.12
N LEU A 84 5.23 1.33 18.20
CA LEU A 84 5.97 1.57 19.46
C LEU A 84 5.16 2.33 20.53
N GLU A 85 4.25 3.22 20.15
CA GLU A 85 3.27 3.80 21.09
C GLU A 85 2.17 2.79 21.49
N THR A 86 1.97 1.73 20.72
CA THR A 86 0.99 0.66 20.96
C THR A 86 1.62 -0.61 21.59
N VAL A 87 2.96 -0.71 21.70
CA VAL A 87 3.71 -1.89 22.22
C VAL A 87 3.63 -2.05 23.74
N VAL A 88 2.63 -1.44 24.39
CA VAL A 88 2.04 -2.03 25.61
C VAL A 88 1.13 -3.24 25.26
N SER A 89 0.94 -3.58 23.98
CA SER A 89 0.22 -4.79 23.57
C SER A 89 0.70 -5.36 22.23
N HIS A 90 1.55 -6.39 22.33
CA HIS A 90 1.74 -7.52 21.39
C HIS A 90 2.48 -7.29 20.05
N PRO A 91 3.74 -7.78 19.92
CA PRO A 91 4.44 -7.91 18.64
C PRO A 91 4.15 -9.30 18.03
N GLY A 92 3.51 -9.38 16.87
CA GLY A 92 3.37 -10.68 16.19
C GLY A 92 2.54 -10.78 14.90
N ILE A 93 1.81 -9.75 14.46
CA ILE A 93 0.73 -9.96 13.47
C ILE A 93 1.19 -9.94 11.99
N ARG A 94 2.42 -9.52 11.66
CA ARG A 94 2.81 -9.36 10.23
C ARG A 94 3.17 -10.63 9.47
N GLN A 95 3.50 -11.75 10.12
CA GLN A 95 3.89 -13.01 9.46
C GLN A 95 2.81 -14.11 9.53
N LEU A 96 1.76 -13.95 10.35
CA LEU A 96 0.78 -15.00 10.61
C LEU A 96 -0.40 -15.03 9.60
N ASP A 97 -0.60 -13.97 8.82
CA ASP A 97 -1.78 -13.83 7.94
C ASP A 97 -1.63 -14.47 6.55
N ASP A 98 -0.40 -14.83 6.15
CA ASP A 98 -0.10 -15.35 4.80
C ASP A 98 -0.28 -16.88 4.67
N TRP A 99 -0.27 -17.62 5.79
CA TRP A 99 -0.38 -19.09 5.81
C TRP A 99 -1.70 -19.62 5.24
N GLY A 100 -2.77 -18.83 5.31
CA GLY A 100 -4.11 -19.23 4.84
C GLY A 100 -4.45 -18.79 3.42
N ARG A 101 -3.58 -18.04 2.75
CA ARG A 101 -3.96 -17.26 1.56
C ARG A 101 -3.06 -17.59 0.37
N PRO A 102 -3.30 -18.73 -0.32
CA PRO A 102 -2.40 -19.20 -1.35
C PRO A 102 -2.59 -18.48 -2.69
N TRP A 103 -3.63 -17.68 -2.86
CA TRP A 103 -3.86 -16.93 -4.09
C TRP A 103 -3.26 -15.54 -3.99
N ALA A 104 -2.23 -15.25 -4.79
CA ALA A 104 -1.54 -13.96 -4.77
C ALA A 104 -1.79 -13.18 -6.07
N ILE A 105 -2.09 -11.89 -5.95
CA ILE A 105 -1.98 -10.95 -7.08
C ILE A 105 -0.56 -10.43 -7.11
N VAL A 106 0.12 -10.64 -8.23
CA VAL A 106 1.47 -10.15 -8.47
C VAL A 106 1.43 -9.08 -9.54
N ARG A 107 2.10 -7.95 -9.30
CA ARG A 107 2.31 -6.95 -10.32
C ARG A 107 3.63 -7.20 -11.02
N LEU A 108 3.59 -7.25 -12.33
CA LEU A 108 4.78 -7.32 -13.17
C LEU A 108 5.28 -5.90 -13.45
N LEU A 109 6.58 -5.73 -13.29
CA LEU A 109 7.30 -4.51 -13.62
C LEU A 109 8.13 -4.77 -14.89
N SER A 110 8.74 -3.71 -15.41
CA SER A 110 9.81 -3.84 -16.41
C SER A 110 10.92 -4.78 -15.88
N ASN A 111 11.89 -5.12 -16.73
CA ASN A 111 13.12 -5.81 -16.30
C ASN A 111 12.90 -7.13 -15.51
N ALA A 112 11.82 -7.87 -15.83
CA ALA A 112 11.45 -9.13 -15.18
C ALA A 112 11.32 -9.05 -13.65
N GLN A 113 11.05 -7.85 -13.10
CA GLN A 113 10.80 -7.67 -11.68
C GLN A 113 9.32 -7.86 -11.36
N ARG A 114 9.04 -8.35 -10.15
CA ARG A 114 7.67 -8.58 -9.68
C ARG A 114 7.56 -8.35 -8.18
N TYR A 115 6.36 -8.02 -7.71
CA TYR A 115 6.06 -8.03 -6.28
C TYR A 115 4.61 -8.44 -6.03
N THR A 116 4.38 -9.06 -4.87
CA THR A 116 3.05 -9.43 -4.40
C THR A 116 2.32 -8.17 -3.94
N VAL A 117 1.19 -7.90 -4.59
CA VAL A 117 0.28 -6.81 -4.23
C VAL A 117 -0.53 -7.24 -3.00
N ALA A 118 -1.12 -8.44 -3.04
CA ALA A 118 -1.87 -9.01 -1.94
C ALA A 118 -2.17 -10.51 -2.08
N ARG A 119 -2.64 -11.12 -0.98
CA ARG A 119 -3.03 -12.54 -0.91
C ARG A 119 -4.50 -12.75 -0.51
N PHE A 120 -5.09 -13.84 -1.00
CA PHE A 120 -6.49 -14.22 -0.87
C PHE A 120 -6.64 -15.71 -0.54
N TYR A 121 -7.72 -16.05 0.17
CA TYR A 121 -8.08 -17.43 0.49
C TYR A 121 -8.54 -18.21 -0.75
N ASN A 122 -9.28 -17.55 -1.64
CA ASN A 122 -9.81 -18.16 -2.86
C ASN A 122 -9.42 -17.34 -4.09
N ARG A 123 -9.44 -18.00 -5.25
CA ARG A 123 -9.08 -17.41 -6.53
C ARG A 123 -10.06 -16.32 -6.99
N GLN A 124 -11.35 -16.52 -6.73
CA GLN A 124 -12.40 -15.62 -7.22
C GLN A 124 -12.22 -14.20 -6.68
N ASP A 125 -11.95 -14.08 -5.37
CA ASP A 125 -11.68 -12.78 -4.74
C ASP A 125 -10.42 -12.12 -5.33
N ALA A 126 -9.40 -12.92 -5.65
CA ALA A 126 -8.18 -12.43 -6.29
C ALA A 126 -8.46 -11.91 -7.71
N ASP A 127 -9.23 -12.64 -8.52
CA ASP A 127 -9.61 -12.24 -9.87
C ASP A 127 -10.49 -10.99 -9.88
N ASP A 128 -11.45 -10.87 -8.95
CA ASP A 128 -12.31 -9.68 -8.83
C ASP A 128 -11.52 -8.43 -8.42
N HIS A 129 -10.54 -8.61 -7.55
CA HIS A 129 -9.65 -7.53 -7.15
C HIS A 129 -8.66 -7.15 -8.27
N GLN A 130 -8.14 -8.14 -9.01
CA GLN A 130 -7.30 -7.90 -10.18
C GLN A 130 -8.03 -7.05 -11.23
N ARG A 131 -9.31 -7.37 -11.53
CA ARG A 131 -10.15 -6.57 -12.43
C ARG A 131 -10.29 -5.12 -11.95
N THR A 132 -10.42 -4.93 -10.64
CA THR A 132 -10.49 -3.59 -10.04
C THR A 132 -9.16 -2.85 -10.24
N LEU A 133 -8.03 -3.49 -9.95
CA LEU A 133 -6.69 -2.90 -10.14
C LEU A 133 -6.42 -2.54 -11.61
N SER A 134 -6.79 -3.41 -12.56
CA SER A 134 -6.64 -3.13 -13.99
C SER A 134 -7.45 -1.93 -14.46
N ARG A 135 -8.63 -1.67 -13.89
CA ARG A 135 -9.41 -0.44 -14.18
C ARG A 135 -8.73 0.81 -13.64
N PHE A 136 -8.11 0.73 -12.46
CA PHE A 136 -7.40 1.87 -11.87
C PHE A 136 -6.03 2.12 -12.51
N MET A 137 -5.39 1.08 -13.04
CA MET A 137 -4.04 1.11 -13.59
C MET A 137 -3.99 0.33 -14.92
N PRO A 138 -4.60 0.85 -16.01
CA PRO A 138 -4.71 0.14 -17.28
C PRO A 138 -3.36 -0.17 -17.95
N GLY A 139 -2.30 0.57 -17.61
CA GLY A 139 -0.93 0.30 -18.07
C GLY A 139 -0.09 -0.59 -17.16
N ALA A 140 -0.66 -1.10 -16.06
CA ALA A 140 0.03 -2.02 -15.16
C ALA A 140 -0.42 -3.46 -15.42
N GLU A 141 0.54 -4.38 -15.45
CA GLU A 141 0.29 -5.79 -15.66
C GLU A 141 0.17 -6.51 -14.32
N PHE A 142 -0.94 -7.21 -14.13
CA PHE A 142 -1.24 -7.96 -12.91
C PHE A 142 -1.61 -9.39 -13.27
N VAL A 143 -1.05 -10.34 -12.53
CA VAL A 143 -1.32 -11.77 -12.68
C VAL A 143 -1.78 -12.35 -11.34
N VAL A 144 -2.78 -13.23 -11.40
CA VAL A 144 -3.20 -14.04 -10.25
C VAL A 144 -2.43 -15.35 -10.31
N ILE A 145 -1.69 -15.67 -9.26
CA ILE A 145 -0.93 -16.92 -9.14
C ILE A 145 -1.38 -17.69 -7.91
N PHE A 146 -1.29 -19.01 -7.99
CA PHE A 146 -1.30 -19.87 -6.82
C PHE A 146 0.14 -19.97 -6.31
N ASP A 147 0.37 -19.45 -5.12
CA ASP A 147 1.64 -19.41 -4.42
C ASP A 147 1.34 -19.91 -2.99
N PRO A 148 1.33 -21.21 -2.74
CA PRO A 148 1.25 -21.72 -1.38
C PRO A 148 2.55 -21.30 -0.68
N CYS A 149 2.46 -20.74 0.52
CA CYS A 149 3.66 -20.50 1.32
C CYS A 149 4.20 -21.89 1.71
N ASP A 150 5.10 -22.45 0.91
CA ASP A 150 5.79 -23.69 1.23
C ASP A 150 6.69 -23.44 2.45
N ASP A 151 6.59 -24.32 3.45
CA ASP A 151 7.52 -24.43 4.59
C ASP A 151 8.95 -24.78 4.12
#